data_AF-A0A8B9C1Z0-F1
#
_entry.id   AF-A0A8B9C1Z0-F1
#
_cell.length_a   1.000
_cell.length_b   1.000
_cell.length_c   1.000
_cell.angle_alpha   90.00
_cell.angle_beta   90.00
_cell.angle_gamma   90.00
#
_symmetry.space_group_name_H-M   'P 1'
#
loop_
_entity.id
_entity.type
_entity.pdbx_description
1 polymer ?
#
loop_
_entity_poly.entity_id
_entity_poly.type
_entity_poly.pdbx_seq_one_letter_code
_entity_poly.pdbx_strand_id
1 'polypeptide(L)'
;MEKTISRRNRSPADGTPRRPVLSVSARKIKDNAADWHNLMMKWERLNDNGFTTANKIVNMKINNKLEIACDNSATESEEPSPKYNEELDKCCAELLETLKHMVIFIFQS
;
A
#
# COMPACT_ATOMS: atom_id res chain seq x y z
N MET A 1 -8.66 -63.82 47.63
CA MET A 1 -9.22 -62.49 47.95
C MET A 1 -8.25 -61.45 47.45
N GLU A 2 -8.51 -60.92 46.26
CA GLU A 2 -7.77 -59.81 45.66
C GLU A 2 -7.99 -58.52 46.44
N LYS A 3 -6.95 -57.69 46.56
CA LYS A 3 -7.12 -56.25 46.78
C LYS A 3 -6.22 -55.48 45.84
N THR A 4 -6.84 -55.04 44.75
CA THR A 4 -6.35 -54.11 43.73
C THR A 4 -6.14 -52.73 44.35
N ILE A 5 -4.91 -52.21 44.34
CA ILE A 5 -4.60 -50.82 44.69
C ILE A 5 -4.80 -49.97 43.44
N SER A 6 -5.90 -49.21 43.42
CA SER A 6 -6.21 -48.22 42.40
C SER A 6 -5.25 -47.02 42.52
N ARG A 7 -4.25 -46.97 41.63
CA ARG A 7 -3.42 -45.78 41.45
C ARG A 7 -4.21 -44.73 40.68
N ARG A 8 -4.66 -43.69 41.39
CA ARG A 8 -5.21 -42.47 40.80
C ARG A 8 -4.08 -41.72 40.09
N ASN A 9 -3.92 -41.92 38.78
CA ASN A 9 -3.02 -41.12 37.96
C ASN A 9 -3.56 -39.68 37.91
N ARG A 10 -2.82 -38.72 38.48
CA ARG A 10 -3.02 -37.29 38.20
C ARG A 10 -2.67 -37.06 36.73
N SER A 11 -3.55 -36.38 36.00
CA SER A 11 -3.28 -35.87 34.67
C SER A 11 -2.01 -35.00 34.68
N PRO A 12 -1.14 -35.08 33.65
CA PRO A 12 -0.09 -34.11 33.47
C PRO A 12 -0.75 -32.74 33.29
N ALA A 13 -0.32 -31.75 34.07
CA ALA A 13 -0.65 -30.37 33.78
C ALA A 13 -0.23 -30.09 32.33
N ASP A 14 -1.17 -29.54 31.55
CA ASP A 14 -0.97 -29.02 30.20
C ASP A 14 0.10 -27.92 30.25
N GLY A 15 1.35 -28.37 30.24
CA GLY A 15 2.51 -27.52 30.08
C GLY A 15 2.53 -27.12 28.62
N THR A 16 1.76 -26.09 28.28
CA THR A 16 1.98 -25.34 27.05
C THR A 16 3.49 -25.10 26.96
N PRO A 17 4.16 -25.56 25.88
CA PRO A 17 5.60 -25.42 25.76
C PRO A 17 5.91 -23.94 25.91
N ARG A 18 6.55 -23.56 27.03
CA ARG A 18 6.99 -22.17 27.23
C ARG A 18 7.92 -21.90 26.07
N ARG A 19 7.48 -21.05 25.14
CA ARG A 19 8.26 -20.71 23.94
C ARG A 19 9.68 -20.40 24.40
N PRO A 20 10.71 -21.12 23.90
CA PRO A 20 12.08 -20.83 24.26
C PRO A 20 12.33 -19.34 24.07
N VAL A 21 12.85 -18.67 25.10
CA VAL A 21 13.24 -17.26 24.97
C VAL A 21 14.30 -17.23 23.89
N LEU A 22 13.93 -16.69 22.73
CA LEU A 22 14.84 -16.59 21.59
C LEU A 22 16.13 -15.92 22.04
N SER A 23 17.25 -16.44 21.56
CA SER A 23 18.54 -15.77 21.72
C SER A 23 18.44 -14.34 21.21
N VAL A 24 19.26 -13.45 21.77
CA VAL A 24 19.25 -12.02 21.39
C VAL A 24 19.47 -11.83 19.88
N SER A 25 20.26 -12.69 19.24
CA SER A 25 20.49 -12.69 17.79
C SER A 25 19.25 -13.13 17.00
N ALA A 26 18.55 -14.18 17.42
CA ALA A 26 17.34 -14.65 16.75
C ALA A 26 16.19 -13.62 16.84
N ARG A 27 16.08 -12.89 17.96
CA ARG A 27 15.12 -11.79 18.09
C ARG A 27 15.42 -10.66 17.11
N LYS A 28 16.67 -10.20 17.05
CA LYS A 28 17.11 -9.14 16.12
C LYS A 28 16.83 -9.47 14.65
N ILE A 29 17.12 -10.72 14.23
CA ILE A 29 16.83 -11.15 12.85
C ILE A 29 15.33 -11.09 12.56
N LYS A 30 14.49 -11.53 13.50
CA LYS A 30 13.03 -11.48 13.34
C LYS A 30 12.52 -10.04 13.29
N ASP A 31 13.06 -9.16 14.13
CA ASP A 31 12.66 -7.75 14.16
C ASP A 31 13.07 -7.05 12.84
N ASN A 32 14.30 -7.28 12.34
CA ASN A 32 14.73 -6.78 11.03
C ASN A 32 13.86 -7.28 9.87
N ALA A 33 13.42 -8.55 9.91
CA ALA A 33 12.53 -9.11 8.89
C ALA A 33 11.15 -8.44 8.93
N ALA A 34 10.63 -8.14 10.12
CA ALA A 34 9.39 -7.39 10.29
C ALA A 34 9.53 -5.95 9.79
N ASP A 35 10.64 -5.28 10.10
CA ASP A 35 10.92 -3.92 9.62
C ASP A 35 11.01 -3.87 8.10
N TRP A 36 11.70 -4.83 7.48
CA TRP A 36 11.76 -4.94 6.02
C TRP A 36 10.38 -5.12 5.40
N HIS A 37 9.54 -6.01 5.96
CA HIS A 37 8.17 -6.19 5.50
C HIS A 37 7.35 -4.90 5.62
N ASN A 38 7.47 -4.19 6.73
CA ASN A 38 6.79 -2.91 6.94
C ASN A 38 7.25 -1.84 5.94
N LEU A 39 8.54 -1.82 5.59
CA LEU A 39 9.08 -0.93 4.55
C LEU A 39 8.49 -1.28 3.18
N MET A 40 8.44 -2.56 2.81
CA MET A 40 7.85 -2.98 1.53
C MET A 40 6.37 -2.63 1.43
N MET A 41 5.58 -2.86 2.49
CA MET A 41 4.17 -2.45 2.53
C MET A 41 3.97 -0.94 2.34
N LYS A 42 4.85 -0.12 2.93
CA LYS A 42 4.79 1.35 2.74
C LYS A 42 5.14 1.74 1.31
N TRP A 43 6.15 1.11 0.72
CA TRP A 43 6.55 1.34 -0.66
C TRP A 43 5.45 0.97 -1.66
N GLU A 44 4.83 -0.20 -1.50
CA GLU A 44 3.71 -0.66 -2.33
C GLU A 44 2.55 0.33 -2.27
N ARG A 45 2.17 0.80 -1.08
CA ARG A 45 1.11 1.80 -0.94
C ARG A 45 1.43 3.13 -1.64
N LEU A 46 2.68 3.59 -1.58
CA LEU A 46 3.10 4.79 -2.31
C LEU A 46 2.99 4.58 -3.82
N ASN A 47 3.40 3.42 -4.32
CA ASN A 47 3.29 3.06 -5.74
C ASN A 47 1.82 3.02 -6.18
N ASP A 48 0.95 2.37 -5.44
CA ASP A 48 -0.48 2.27 -5.75
C ASP A 48 -1.14 3.65 -5.84
N ASN A 49 -0.82 4.54 -4.90
CA ASN A 49 -1.30 5.92 -4.93
C ASN A 49 -0.79 6.66 -6.18
N GLY A 50 0.50 6.53 -6.49
CA GLY A 50 1.12 7.15 -7.66
C GLY A 50 0.51 6.66 -8.98
N PHE A 51 0.35 5.34 -9.14
CA PHE A 51 -0.29 4.73 -10.31
C PHE A 51 -1.75 5.13 -10.45
N THR A 52 -2.50 5.16 -9.34
CA THR A 52 -3.91 5.58 -9.35
C THR A 52 -4.05 7.01 -9.85
N THR A 53 -3.24 7.94 -9.32
CA THR A 53 -3.28 9.35 -9.74
C THR A 53 -2.80 9.53 -11.18
N ALA A 54 -1.73 8.83 -11.59
CA ALA A 54 -1.26 8.85 -12.98
C ALA A 54 -2.33 8.34 -13.96
N ASN A 55 -3.03 7.25 -13.62
CA ASN A 55 -4.12 6.71 -14.44
C ASN A 55 -5.29 7.70 -14.56
N LYS A 56 -5.64 8.40 -13.48
CA LYS A 56 -6.67 9.47 -13.54
C LYS A 56 -6.26 10.57 -14.53
N ILE A 57 -5.01 11.02 -14.49
CA ILE A 57 -4.48 12.04 -15.41
C ILE A 57 -4.57 11.57 -16.87
N VAL A 58 -4.14 10.33 -17.15
CA VAL A 58 -4.20 9.75 -18.49
C VAL A 58 -5.65 9.68 -18.99
N ASN A 59 -6.58 9.22 -18.15
CA ASN A 59 -7.99 9.11 -18.52
C ASN A 59 -8.64 10.47 -18.77
N MET A 60 -8.31 11.49 -17.97
CA MET A 60 -8.78 12.87 -18.19
C MET A 60 -8.28 13.43 -19.53
N LYS A 61 -7.02 13.16 -19.89
CA LYS A 61 -6.44 13.59 -21.17
C LYS A 61 -7.12 12.91 -22.37
N ILE A 62 -7.53 11.65 -22.21
CA ILE A 62 -8.29 10.90 -23.23
C ILE A 62 -9.70 11.49 -23.38
N ASN A 63 -10.41 11.75 -22.28
CA ASN A 63 -11.78 12.30 -22.32
C ASN A 63 -11.83 13.71 -22.92
N ASN A 64 -10.91 14.61 -22.55
CA ASN A 64 -10.81 15.93 -23.18
C ASN A 64 -10.54 15.84 -24.68
N LYS A 65 -9.78 14.84 -25.14
CA LYS A 65 -9.53 14.61 -26.58
C LYS A 65 -10.77 14.04 -27.30
N LEU A 66 -11.59 13.26 -26.61
CA LEU A 66 -12.83 12.66 -27.14
C LEU A 66 -13.97 13.68 -27.26
N GLU A 67 -14.14 14.58 -26.28
CA GLU A 67 -15.15 15.65 -26.36
C GLU A 67 -14.87 16.60 -27.53
N ILE A 68 -13.61 16.99 -27.76
CA ILE A 68 -13.22 17.84 -28.89
C ILE A 68 -13.51 17.18 -30.26
N ALA A 69 -13.55 15.85 -30.34
CA ALA A 69 -13.83 15.14 -31.59
C ALA A 69 -15.33 15.02 -31.91
N CYS A 70 -16.22 15.14 -30.93
CA CYS A 70 -17.66 14.90 -31.11
C CYS A 70 -18.45 16.15 -31.53
N ASP A 71 -17.89 17.36 -31.35
CA ASP A 71 -18.59 18.63 -31.61
C ASP A 71 -18.34 19.22 -33.02
N ASN A 72 -17.65 18.49 -33.91
CA ASN A 72 -17.32 18.97 -35.25
C ASN A 72 -18.42 18.74 -36.30
N SER A 73 -19.67 19.11 -35.99
CA SER A 73 -20.69 19.39 -37.01
C SER A 73 -20.99 20.89 -37.08
N ALA A 74 -20.24 21.57 -37.95
CA ALA A 74 -20.51 22.87 -38.55
C ALA A 74 -20.75 24.07 -37.62
N THR A 75 -19.70 24.84 -37.32
CA THR A 75 -19.63 26.30 -37.61
C THR A 75 -18.21 26.82 -37.31
N GLU A 76 -17.69 27.66 -38.20
CA GLU A 76 -16.46 28.43 -38.03
C GLU A 76 -16.60 29.38 -36.83
N SER A 77 -15.59 29.47 -35.96
CA SER A 77 -15.13 30.68 -35.23
C SER A 77 -14.59 30.35 -33.83
N GLU A 78 -13.44 30.96 -33.54
CA GLU A 78 -12.71 31.06 -32.27
C GLU A 78 -11.95 29.82 -31.77
N GLU A 79 -10.63 29.98 -31.60
CA GLU A 79 -9.79 29.02 -30.90
C GLU A 79 -10.42 28.66 -29.54
N PRO A 80 -10.57 27.37 -29.21
CA PRO A 80 -11.00 27.00 -27.88
C PRO A 80 -9.82 27.29 -26.95
N SER A 81 -9.85 28.45 -26.29
CA SER A 81 -8.98 28.74 -25.15
C SER A 81 -9.02 27.50 -24.23
N PRO A 82 -7.86 26.93 -23.84
CA PRO A 82 -7.86 25.71 -23.06
C PRO A 82 -8.57 26.01 -21.75
N LYS A 83 -9.78 25.47 -21.58
CA LYS A 83 -10.50 25.54 -20.31
C LYS A 83 -9.55 24.97 -19.26
N TYR A 84 -9.07 25.87 -18.41
CA TYR A 84 -8.24 25.52 -17.27
C TYR A 84 -8.94 24.40 -16.50
N ASN A 85 -8.27 23.23 -16.40
CA ASN A 85 -8.83 22.08 -15.73
C ASN A 85 -8.25 22.01 -14.32
N GLU A 86 -8.94 22.64 -13.37
CA GLU A 86 -8.57 22.67 -11.95
C GLU A 86 -8.40 21.25 -11.37
N GLU A 87 -9.18 20.28 -11.86
CA GLU A 87 -9.10 18.88 -11.43
C GLU A 87 -7.81 18.19 -11.90
N LEU A 88 -7.34 18.52 -13.11
CA LEU A 88 -6.05 18.05 -13.63
C LEU A 88 -4.90 18.62 -12.80
N ASP A 89 -4.95 19.92 -12.48
CA ASP A 89 -3.94 20.57 -11.64
C ASP A 89 -3.89 19.95 -10.24
N LYS A 90 -5.04 19.66 -9.65
CA LYS A 90 -5.13 18.92 -8.39
C LYS A 90 -4.49 17.54 -8.50
N CYS A 91 -4.77 16.77 -9.56
CA CYS A 91 -4.14 15.46 -9.77
C CYS A 91 -2.62 15.59 -9.93
N CYS A 92 -2.12 16.59 -10.65
CA CYS A 92 -0.69 16.85 -10.79
C CYS A 92 -0.04 17.18 -9.43
N ALA A 93 -0.69 17.99 -8.60
CA ALA A 93 -0.21 18.31 -7.26
C ALA A 93 -0.18 17.06 -6.35
N GLU A 94 -1.22 16.23 -6.38
CA GLU A 94 -1.29 14.96 -5.62
C GLU A 94 -0.18 13.98 -6.05
N LEU A 95 0.08 13.87 -7.36
CA LEU A 95 1.15 13.02 -7.88
C LEU A 95 2.53 13.53 -7.45
N LEU A 96 2.76 14.85 -7.52
CA LEU A 96 4.01 15.46 -7.07
C LEU A 96 4.24 15.22 -5.58
N GLU A 97 3.20 15.33 -4.75
CA GLU A 97 3.31 15.05 -3.31
C GLU A 97 3.63 13.58 -3.04
N THR A 98 3.01 12.66 -3.79
CA THR A 98 3.35 11.23 -3.73
C THR A 98 4.81 10.98 -4.09
N LEU A 99 5.33 11.65 -5.13
CA LEU A 99 6.73 11.55 -5.53
C LEU A 99 7.68 12.05 -4.41
N LYS A 100 7.35 13.18 -3.77
CA LYS A 100 8.15 13.66 -2.61
C LYS A 100 8.17 12.62 -1.50
N HIS A 101 7.03 12.02 -1.17
CA HIS A 101 6.97 10.97 -0.16
C HIS A 101 7.81 9.74 -0.53
N MET A 102 7.83 9.34 -1.80
CA MET A 102 8.72 8.27 -2.28
C MET A 102 10.19 8.63 -2.12
N VAL A 103 10.58 9.84 -2.51
CA VAL A 103 11.96 10.34 -2.36
C VAL A 103 12.37 10.35 -0.89
N ILE A 104 11.54 10.91 -0.02
CA ILE A 104 11.78 10.93 1.44
C ILE A 104 11.90 9.50 1.97
N PHE A 105 11.01 8.60 1.56
CA PHE A 105 11.03 7.21 1.99
C PHE A 105 12.34 6.51 1.61
N ILE A 106 12.85 6.70 0.39
CA ILE A 106 14.13 6.12 -0.06
C ILE A 106 15.31 6.63 0.76
N PHE A 107 15.33 7.91 1.14
CA PHE A 107 16.45 8.51 1.86
C PHE A 107 16.38 8.33 3.39
N GLN A 108 15.23 7.94 3.94
CA GLN A 108 15.03 7.73 5.38
C GLN A 108 14.90 6.26 5.79
N SER A 109 14.82 5.35 4.82
CA SER A 109 14.85 3.90 5.04
C SER A 109 16.29 3.38 5.09
#